data_AF-A0A6A8LKE7-F1
#
_entry.id   AF-A0A6A8LKE7-F1
#
_cell.length_a   1.000
_cell.length_b   1.000
_cell.length_c   1.000
_cell.angle_alpha   90.00
_cell.angle_beta   90.00
_cell.angle_gamma   90.00
#
_symmetry.space_group_name_H-M   'P 1'
#
loop_
_entity.id
_entity.type
_entity.pdbx_description
1 polymer ?
#
loop_
_entity_poly.entity_id
_entity_poly.type
_entity_poly.pdbx_seq_one_letter_code
_entity_poly.pdbx_strand_id
1 'polypeptide(L)'
;MKIIEIKQLIEKYGKKTTLETVLHEIQGDRKYECPKCHGKGYTVVEYNKYPKNMPDSGWVYQPGYKNEQCDLCNGHGYTRDKYQPKVKVINDGWEKVDED
;
A
#
# COMPACT_ATOMS: atom_id res chain seq x y z
N MET A 1 9.49 -12.81 7.70
CA MET A 1 9.29 -14.17 7.16
C MET A 1 9.54 -15.19 8.26
N LYS A 2 8.64 -16.16 8.45
CA LYS A 2 8.74 -17.24 9.44
C LYS A 2 9.37 -18.49 8.80
N ILE A 3 9.96 -19.38 9.60
CA ILE A 3 10.58 -20.63 9.12
C ILE A 3 9.59 -21.47 8.29
N ILE A 4 8.31 -21.52 8.69
CA ILE A 4 7.28 -22.27 7.97
C ILE A 4 7.05 -21.74 6.55
N GLU A 5 7.14 -20.42 6.34
CA GLU A 5 6.98 -19.80 5.01
C GLU A 5 8.15 -20.18 4.10
N ILE A 6 9.36 -20.25 4.64
CA ILE A 6 10.54 -20.72 3.90
C ILE A 6 10.37 -22.20 3.52
N LYS A 7 9.87 -23.05 4.43
CA LYS A 7 9.59 -24.46 4.12
C LYS A 7 8.57 -24.59 2.98
N GLN A 8 7.51 -23.79 2.99
CA GLN A 8 6.51 -23.75 1.91
C GLN A 8 7.09 -23.27 0.58
N LEU A 9 8.00 -22.28 0.60
CA LEU A 9 8.72 -21.85 -0.61
C LEU A 9 9.59 -22.97 -1.17
N ILE A 10 10.33 -23.69 -0.31
CA ILE A 10 11.16 -24.83 -0.71
C ILE A 10 10.31 -25.97 -1.28
N GLU A 11 9.16 -26.25 -0.69
CA GLU A 11 8.22 -27.27 -1.17
C GLU A 11 7.63 -26.91 -2.53
N LYS A 12 7.26 -25.64 -2.73
CA LYS A 12 6.63 -25.16 -3.96
C LYS A 12 7.61 -24.98 -5.12
N TYR A 13 8.78 -24.39 -4.86
CA TYR A 13 9.73 -23.99 -5.91
C TYR A 13 10.99 -24.88 -5.96
N GLY A 14 11.20 -25.75 -4.97
CA GLY A 14 12.38 -26.62 -4.88
C GLY A 14 13.60 -25.95 -4.24
N LYS A 15 14.57 -26.79 -3.83
CA LYS A 15 15.77 -26.36 -3.08
C LYS A 15 16.83 -25.63 -3.94
N LYS A 16 16.76 -25.75 -5.26
CA LYS A 16 17.77 -25.25 -6.21
C LYS A 16 17.36 -23.95 -6.91
N THR A 17 16.10 -23.55 -6.76
CA THR A 17 15.56 -22.34 -7.40
C THR A 17 16.05 -21.11 -6.65
N THR A 18 16.50 -20.10 -7.38
CA THR A 18 17.01 -18.86 -6.78
C THR A 18 15.85 -17.98 -6.34
N LEU A 19 16.09 -17.12 -5.34
CA LEU A 19 15.10 -16.13 -4.92
C LEU A 19 14.71 -15.17 -6.06
N GLU A 20 15.61 -14.93 -7.01
CA GLU A 20 15.35 -14.11 -8.19
C GLU A 20 14.34 -14.79 -9.13
N THR A 21 14.49 -16.10 -9.39
CA THR A 21 13.49 -16.86 -10.15
C THR A 21 12.14 -16.86 -9.46
N VAL A 22 12.11 -17.08 -8.14
CA VAL A 22 10.87 -17.03 -7.35
C VAL A 22 10.23 -15.64 -7.41
N LEU A 23 11.03 -14.58 -7.31
CA LEU A 23 10.56 -13.20 -7.44
C LEU A 23 9.93 -12.96 -8.81
N HIS A 24 10.60 -13.34 -9.89
CA HIS A 24 10.10 -13.17 -11.26
C HIS A 24 8.76 -13.92 -11.46
N GLU A 25 8.65 -15.16 -10.97
CA GLU A 25 7.42 -15.94 -11.04
C GLU A 25 6.27 -15.32 -10.24
N ILE A 26 6.52 -14.85 -9.01
CA ILE A 26 5.51 -14.22 -8.16
C ILE A 26 5.07 -12.86 -8.73
N GLN A 27 6.04 -12.08 -9.22
CA GLN A 27 5.79 -10.78 -9.83
C GLN A 27 4.91 -10.92 -11.07
N GLY A 28 5.20 -11.91 -11.92
CA GLY A 28 4.44 -12.18 -13.12
C GLY A 28 4.42 -10.96 -14.06
N ASP A 29 3.22 -10.51 -14.43
CA ASP A 29 3.00 -9.36 -15.31
C ASP A 29 2.93 -8.00 -14.56
N ARG A 30 3.13 -7.98 -13.24
CA ARG A 30 3.12 -6.76 -12.42
C ARG A 30 4.43 -6.00 -12.55
N LYS A 31 4.55 -5.21 -13.61
CA LYS A 31 5.80 -4.51 -13.98
C LYS A 31 5.98 -3.15 -13.30
N TYR A 32 4.90 -2.53 -12.84
CA TYR A 32 4.94 -1.15 -12.35
C TYR A 32 4.84 -1.12 -10.83
N GLU A 33 5.78 -0.44 -10.19
CA GLU A 33 5.70 -0.16 -8.76
C GLU A 33 4.39 0.56 -8.44
N CYS A 34 3.67 0.10 -7.41
CA CYS A 34 2.40 0.71 -7.01
C CYS A 34 2.64 2.14 -6.50
N PRO A 35 2.07 3.18 -7.14
CA PRO A 35 2.31 4.56 -6.73
C PRO A 35 1.67 4.92 -5.39
N LYS A 36 0.70 4.14 -4.90
CA LYS A 36 0.02 4.38 -3.62
C LYS A 36 0.84 3.89 -2.42
N CYS A 37 1.53 2.75 -2.56
CA CYS A 37 2.26 2.12 -1.45
C CYS A 37 3.77 2.04 -1.66
N HIS A 38 4.29 2.51 -2.79
CA HIS A 38 5.72 2.53 -3.13
C HIS A 38 6.38 1.15 -2.93
N GLY A 39 5.82 0.13 -3.58
CA GLY A 39 6.37 -1.23 -3.52
C GLY A 39 6.08 -2.01 -2.22
N LYS A 40 5.55 -1.38 -1.17
CA LYS A 40 5.42 -2.02 0.16
C LYS A 40 4.30 -3.07 0.24
N GLY A 41 3.26 -2.94 -0.58
CA GLY A 41 2.06 -3.77 -0.50
C GLY A 41 1.08 -3.37 0.61
N TYR A 42 1.41 -2.40 1.47
CA TYR A 42 0.52 -1.91 2.52
C TYR A 42 0.61 -0.39 2.67
N THR A 43 -0.44 0.18 3.25
CA THR A 43 -0.47 1.57 3.72
C THR A 43 -0.52 1.57 5.25
N VAL A 44 0.11 2.58 5.86
CA VAL A 44 0.02 2.77 7.32
C VAL A 44 -1.21 3.62 7.59
N VAL A 45 -2.12 3.11 8.41
CA VAL A 45 -3.29 3.86 8.85
C VAL A 45 -3.25 4.08 10.35
N GLU A 46 -3.68 5.26 10.76
CA GLU A 46 -3.83 5.62 12.16
C GLU A 46 -5.19 5.14 12.68
N TYR A 47 -5.22 4.67 13.92
CA TYR A 47 -6.44 4.26 14.60
C TYR A 47 -6.39 4.68 16.07
N ASN A 48 -7.55 4.92 16.68
CA ASN A 48 -7.60 5.14 18.12
C ASN A 48 -7.33 3.81 18.85
N LYS A 49 -6.18 3.71 19.48
CA LYS A 49 -5.76 2.55 20.28
C LYS A 49 -6.41 2.54 21.67
N TYR A 50 -7.04 3.64 22.06
CA TYR A 50 -7.66 3.76 23.37
C TYR A 50 -8.75 2.68 23.58
N PRO A 51 -8.77 1.95 24.72
CA PRO A 51 -9.76 0.91 24.96
C PRO A 51 -11.18 1.47 24.91
N LYS A 52 -12.10 0.83 24.18
CA LYS A 52 -13.47 1.33 23.97
C LYS A 52 -14.38 1.27 25.21
N ASN A 53 -13.97 0.55 26.26
CA ASN A 53 -14.79 0.25 27.43
C ASN A 53 -14.34 0.99 28.70
N MET A 54 -13.49 2.01 28.55
CA MET A 54 -13.09 2.89 29.66
C MET A 54 -14.05 4.07 29.81
N PRO A 55 -14.22 4.64 31.01
CA PRO A 55 -15.14 5.76 31.27
C PRO A 55 -14.90 7.00 30.39
N ASP A 56 -13.65 7.19 29.96
CA ASP A 56 -13.17 8.29 29.13
C ASP A 56 -13.04 7.92 27.64
N SER A 57 -13.54 6.75 27.24
CA SER A 57 -13.66 6.36 25.83
C SER A 57 -14.56 7.36 25.09
N GLY A 58 -13.99 8.04 24.09
CA GLY A 58 -14.68 9.12 23.34
C GLY A 58 -14.16 10.52 23.68
N TRP A 59 -13.42 10.68 24.76
CA TRP A 59 -12.73 11.92 25.13
C TRP A 59 -11.22 11.83 24.94
N VAL A 60 -10.65 10.65 25.18
CA VAL A 60 -9.22 10.40 25.02
C VAL A 60 -8.94 9.75 23.67
N TYR A 61 -7.98 10.34 22.95
CA TYR A 61 -7.41 9.79 21.74
C TYR A 61 -5.99 9.31 22.00
N GLN A 62 -5.73 8.03 21.70
CA GLN A 62 -4.39 7.48 21.72
C GLN A 62 -4.02 6.97 20.33
N PRO A 63 -3.04 7.57 19.63
CA PRO A 63 -2.68 7.14 18.29
C PRO A 63 -2.07 5.74 18.33
N GLY A 64 -2.62 4.85 17.50
CA GLY A 64 -2.03 3.58 17.11
C GLY A 64 -1.85 3.55 15.60
N TYR A 65 -0.87 2.79 15.14
CA TYR A 65 -0.61 2.61 13.71
C TYR A 65 -0.70 1.14 13.35
N LYS A 66 -1.33 0.83 12.23
CA LYS A 66 -1.39 -0.53 11.70
C LYS A 66 -1.15 -0.52 10.20
N ASN A 67 -0.58 -1.62 9.70
CA ASN A 67 -0.44 -1.84 8.27
C ASN A 67 -1.76 -2.41 7.76
N GLU A 68 -2.37 -1.71 6.81
CA GLU A 68 -3.50 -2.21 6.04
C GLU A 68 -3.06 -2.56 4.61
N GLN A 69 -3.57 -3.68 4.09
CA GLN A 69 -3.26 -4.12 2.74
C GLN A 69 -3.61 -3.02 1.73
N CYS A 70 -2.68 -2.70 0.83
CA CYS A 70 -2.90 -1.68 -0.18
C CYS A 70 -3.94 -2.19 -1.19
N ASP A 71 -5.06 -1.49 -1.27
CA ASP A 71 -6.18 -1.70 -2.19
C ASP A 71 -5.80 -1.57 -3.68
N LEU A 72 -4.90 -0.65 -4.03
CA LEU A 72 -4.53 -0.41 -5.43
C LEU A 72 -3.75 -1.60 -6.04
N CYS A 73 -2.85 -2.19 -5.27
CA CYS A 73 -2.03 -3.33 -5.71
C CYS A 73 -2.44 -4.66 -5.07
N ASN A 74 -3.55 -4.69 -4.33
CA ASN A 74 -4.02 -5.84 -3.56
C ASN A 74 -2.92 -6.52 -2.73
N GLY A 75 -2.05 -5.76 -2.08
CA GLY A 75 -0.98 -6.34 -1.25
C GLY A 75 0.32 -6.69 -1.97
N HIS A 76 0.35 -6.64 -3.31
CA HIS A 76 1.50 -7.10 -4.08
C HIS A 76 2.67 -6.12 -4.14
N GLY A 77 2.46 -4.84 -3.84
CA GLY A 77 3.46 -3.77 -4.00
C GLY A 77 3.67 -3.32 -5.46
N TYR A 78 3.32 -4.16 -6.42
CA TYR A 78 3.39 -3.90 -7.86
C TYR A 78 2.04 -4.08 -8.53
N THR A 79 1.89 -3.44 -9.69
CA THR A 79 0.67 -3.38 -10.51
C THR A 79 0.96 -3.79 -11.95
N ARG A 80 -0.04 -4.36 -12.61
CA ARG A 80 0.03 -4.73 -14.04
C ARG A 80 0.03 -3.51 -14.94
N ASP A 81 -0.82 -2.55 -14.60
CA ASP A 81 -1.00 -1.31 -15.33
C ASP A 81 -0.30 -0.15 -14.63
N LYS A 82 0.15 0.83 -15.41
CA LYS A 82 0.77 2.04 -14.86
C LYS A 82 -0.32 2.99 -14.38
N TYR A 83 -0.35 3.27 -13.08
CA TYR A 83 -1.27 4.23 -12.49
C TYR A 83 -0.63 5.61 -12.37
N GLN A 84 -1.42 6.65 -12.61
CA GLN A 84 -1.06 8.04 -12.39
C GLN A 84 -2.14 8.75 -11.57
N PRO A 85 -1.79 9.72 -10.72
CA PRO A 85 -2.77 10.51 -9.98
C PRO A 85 -3.74 11.20 -10.94
N LYS A 86 -5.03 11.09 -10.67
CA LYS A 86 -6.03 11.92 -11.36
C LYS A 86 -5.99 13.32 -10.73
N VAL A 87 -5.40 14.28 -11.42
CA VAL A 87 -5.40 15.70 -11.01
C VAL A 87 -6.66 16.34 -11.57
N LYS A 88 -7.53 16.86 -10.70
CA LYS A 88 -8.61 17.77 -11.10
C LYS A 88 -8.13 19.20 -10.87
N VAL A 89 -7.96 19.96 -11.94
CA VAL A 89 -7.75 21.41 -11.85
C VAL A 89 -9.10 22.04 -11.55
N ILE A 90 -9.20 22.75 -10.43
CA ILE A 90 -10.37 23.55 -10.08
C ILE A 90 -10.01 24.98 -10.47
N ASN A 91 -10.60 25.49 -11.56
CA ASN A 91 -10.53 26.90 -11.89
C ASN A 91 -11.55 27.63 -11.02
N ASP A 92 -11.10 28.14 -9.87
CA ASP A 92 -11.95 28.87 -8.95
C ASP A 92 -11.87 30.37 -9.26
N GLY A 93 -12.85 30.85 -10.04
CA GLY A 93 -13.07 32.28 -10.26
C GLY A 93 -12.54 32.87 -11.57
N TRP A 94 -12.78 34.17 -11.71
CA TRP A 94 -12.37 35.01 -12.82
C TRP A 94 -11.73 36.28 -12.24
N GLU A 95 -10.55 36.66 -12.73
CA GLU A 95 -9.98 37.98 -12.47
C GLU A 95 -10.29 38.91 -13.64
N LYS A 96 -10.63 40.16 -13.32
CA LYS A 96 -10.82 41.21 -14.32
C LYS A 96 -9.45 41.60 -14.85
N VAL A 97 -9.22 41.40 -16.14
CA VAL A 97 -8.04 41.92 -16.83
C VAL A 97 -8.41 43.31 -17.32
N ASP A 98 -7.82 44.34 -16.73
CA ASP A 98 -7.89 45.69 -17.30
C ASP A 98 -6.84 45.76 -18.42
N GLU A 99 -7.31 45.97 -19.66
CA GLU A 99 -6.43 46.24 -20.81
C GLU A 99 -6.02 47.72 -20.77
N ASP A 100 -4.71 47.99 -20.73
CA ASP A 100 -4.10 49.32 -20.92
C ASP A 100 -4.19 49.79 -22.38
#